data_AF-A0A940G0U5-F1
#
_entry.id   AF-A0A940G0U5-F1
#
_cell.length_a   1.000
_cell.length_b   1.000
_cell.length_c   1.000
_cell.angle_alpha   90.00
_cell.angle_beta   90.00
_cell.angle_gamma   90.00
#
_symmetry.space_group_name_H-M   'P 1'
#
loop_
_entity.id
_entity.type
_entity.pdbx_description
1 polymer ?
#
loop_
_entity_poly.entity_id
_entity_poly.type
_entity_poly.pdbx_seq_one_letter_code
_entity_poly.pdbx_strand_id
1 'polypeptide(L)'
;MGRAGLCPAHPIATDGREAAIEALGPIFAQNPDLKVEIKRVVGDETHVAVHCHSGMKPDTTGFAAVDLFRVKDCRIVEHWDVVQPMPETSVNPHPMF
;
A
#
# COMPACT_ATOMS: atom_id res chain seq x y z
N MET A 1 10.63 23.07 -16.51
CA MET A 1 9.23 22.98 -16.03
C MET A 1 8.93 21.52 -15.77
N GLY A 2 9.09 21.07 -14.53
CA GLY A 2 9.03 19.65 -14.16
C GLY A 2 7.59 19.17 -14.04
N ARG A 3 7.22 18.16 -14.84
CA ARG A 3 6.04 17.35 -14.56
C ARG A 3 6.37 16.46 -13.37
N ALA A 4 5.88 16.82 -12.19
CA ALA A 4 5.71 15.87 -11.11
C ALA A 4 4.52 14.97 -11.49
N GLY A 5 4.78 13.98 -12.34
CA GLY A 5 3.86 12.86 -12.55
C GLY A 5 3.81 12.07 -11.24
N LEU A 6 2.61 11.85 -10.73
CA LEU A 6 2.31 11.18 -9.48
C LEU A 6 1.90 9.76 -9.84
N CYS A 7 2.87 8.84 -9.89
CA CYS A 7 2.69 7.39 -10.09
C CYS A 7 2.66 6.89 -11.54
N PRO A 8 3.60 5.98 -11.86
CA PRO A 8 3.22 4.77 -12.57
C PRO A 8 3.77 3.53 -11.85
N ALA A 9 2.86 2.68 -11.35
CA ALA A 9 2.88 1.21 -11.48
C ALA A 9 2.00 0.48 -10.45
N HIS A 10 1.08 1.17 -9.77
CA HIS A 10 -0.02 0.51 -9.09
C HIS A 10 -1.08 0.10 -10.16
N PRO A 11 -1.34 -1.20 -10.41
CA PRO A 11 -2.09 -1.66 -11.60
C PRO A 11 -3.57 -1.24 -11.64
N ILE A 12 -4.08 -0.64 -10.56
CA ILE A 12 -5.51 -0.32 -10.37
C ILE A 12 -5.84 1.17 -10.54
N ALA A 13 -4.86 2.06 -10.72
CA ALA A 13 -5.09 3.50 -10.87
C ALA A 13 -4.25 4.10 -12.00
N THR A 14 -4.81 5.11 -12.68
CA THR A 14 -4.06 5.96 -13.61
C THR A 14 -3.21 6.99 -12.85
N ASP A 15 -2.23 7.60 -13.52
CA ASP A 15 -1.32 8.62 -12.95
C ASP A 15 -2.10 9.81 -12.35
N GLY A 16 -1.70 10.24 -11.15
CA GLY A 16 -2.22 11.43 -10.48
C GLY A 16 -2.96 11.18 -9.16
N ARG A 17 -2.92 12.20 -8.28
CA ARG A 17 -3.63 12.19 -6.99
C ARG A 17 -5.15 12.02 -7.15
N GLU A 18 -5.74 12.68 -8.13
CA GLU A 18 -7.20 12.63 -8.34
C GLU A 18 -7.64 11.22 -8.75
N ALA A 19 -6.92 10.59 -9.67
CA ALA A 19 -7.14 9.21 -10.07
C ALA A 19 -6.99 8.23 -8.89
N ALA A 20 -6.00 8.43 -8.03
CA ALA A 20 -5.84 7.62 -6.82
C ALA A 20 -7.04 7.77 -5.85
N ILE A 21 -7.55 9.00 -5.66
CA ILE A 21 -8.73 9.23 -4.81
C ILE A 21 -9.98 8.58 -5.41
N GLU A 22 -10.18 8.70 -6.72
CA GLU A 22 -11.30 8.09 -7.43
C GLU A 22 -11.27 6.56 -7.34
N ALA A 23 -10.08 5.95 -7.47
CA ALA A 23 -9.91 4.51 -7.39
C ALA A 23 -10.08 3.97 -5.95
N LEU A 24 -9.48 4.63 -4.95
CA LEU A 24 -9.45 4.13 -3.57
C LEU A 24 -10.67 4.54 -2.73
N GLY A 25 -11.28 5.69 -3.01
CA GLY A 25 -12.42 6.23 -2.26
C GLY A 25 -13.59 5.23 -2.11
N PRO A 26 -14.06 4.60 -3.20
CA PRO A 26 -15.11 3.58 -3.13
C PRO A 26 -14.71 2.34 -2.31
N ILE A 27 -13.43 1.93 -2.37
CA ILE A 27 -12.92 0.78 -1.62
C ILE A 27 -13.02 1.05 -0.11
N PHE A 28 -12.57 2.22 0.34
CA PHE A 28 -12.69 2.60 1.75
C PHE A 28 -14.14 2.77 2.20
N ALA A 29 -15.00 3.35 1.35
CA ALA A 29 -16.41 3.51 1.66
C ALA A 29 -17.15 2.17 1.80
N GLN A 30 -16.77 1.16 1.01
CA GLN A 30 -17.36 -0.19 1.05
C GLN A 30 -16.81 -1.06 2.19
N ASN A 31 -15.65 -0.71 2.75
CA ASN A 31 -14.97 -1.48 3.79
C ASN A 31 -14.70 -0.57 5.00
N PRO A 32 -15.74 -0.15 5.75
CA PRO A 32 -15.58 0.76 6.90
C PRO A 32 -14.77 0.15 8.05
N ASP A 33 -14.72 -1.18 8.12
CA ASP A 33 -13.94 -1.93 9.10
C ASP A 33 -12.52 -2.26 8.62
N LEU A 34 -12.10 -1.73 7.46
CA LEU A 34 -10.76 -1.90 6.94
C LEU A 34 -9.74 -1.44 7.98
N LYS A 35 -8.80 -2.32 8.31
CA LYS A 35 -7.68 -2.02 9.21
C LYS A 35 -6.36 -2.28 8.51
N VAL A 36 -5.43 -1.35 8.68
CA VAL A 36 -4.03 -1.53 8.29
C VAL A 36 -3.18 -1.47 9.55
N GLU A 37 -2.50 -2.56 9.84
CA GLU A 37 -1.53 -2.65 10.91
C GLU A 37 -0.11 -2.51 10.33
N ILE A 38 0.56 -1.40 10.66
CA ILE A 38 1.94 -1.16 10.23
C ILE A 38 2.87 -2.02 11.09
N LYS A 39 3.62 -2.91 10.45
CA LYS A 39 4.54 -3.83 11.13
C LYS A 39 5.95 -3.25 11.22
N ARG A 40 6.36 -2.51 10.20
CA ARG A 40 7.64 -1.78 10.16
C ARG A 40 7.65 -0.74 9.05
N VAL A 41 8.49 0.27 9.27
CA VAL A 41 8.81 1.32 8.28
C VAL A 41 10.32 1.34 8.13
N VAL A 42 10.80 1.33 6.89
CA VAL A 42 12.22 1.44 6.53
C VAL A 42 12.34 2.58 5.55
N GLY A 43 13.30 3.47 5.75
CA GLY A 43 13.47 4.61 4.84
C GLY A 43 14.94 5.00 4.68
N ASP A 44 15.22 5.61 3.53
CA ASP A 44 16.47 6.30 3.22
C ASP A 44 16.20 7.78 2.87
N GLU A 45 17.17 8.45 2.25
CA GLU A 45 17.06 9.87 1.89
C GLU A 45 15.89 10.20 0.96
N THR A 46 15.47 9.26 0.12
CA THR A 46 14.52 9.50 -0.97
C THR A 46 13.35 8.51 -1.02
N HIS A 47 13.44 7.38 -0.32
CA HIS A 47 12.42 6.34 -0.32
C HIS A 47 11.98 5.94 1.08
N VAL A 48 10.72 5.54 1.17
CA VAL A 48 10.12 4.97 2.39
C VAL A 48 9.34 3.72 2.00
N ALA A 49 9.69 2.59 2.61
CA ALA A 49 8.95 1.34 2.51
C ALA A 49 8.14 1.11 3.80
N VAL A 50 6.87 0.75 3.65
CA VAL A 50 5.96 0.40 4.74
C VAL A 50 5.52 -1.04 4.55
N HIS A 51 5.89 -1.91 5.48
CA HIS A 51 5.42 -3.29 5.50
C HIS A 51 4.24 -3.40 6.47
N CYS A 52 3.08 -3.82 5.96
CA CYS A 52 1.83 -3.79 6.69
C CYS A 52 0.99 -5.07 6.49
N HIS A 53 0.13 -5.33 7.47
CA HIS A 53 -0.96 -6.30 7.37
C HIS A 53 -2.27 -5.53 7.18
N SER A 54 -2.98 -5.78 6.09
CA SER A 54 -4.26 -5.15 5.80
C SER A 54 -5.41 -6.16 5.83
N GLY A 55 -6.43 -5.89 6.64
CA GLY A 55 -7.67 -6.67 6.71
C GLY A 55 -8.82 -5.82 6.20
N MET A 56 -9.51 -6.28 5.14
CA MET A 56 -10.68 -5.57 4.59
C MET A 56 -11.92 -5.74 5.46
N LYS A 57 -12.06 -6.90 6.12
CA LYS A 57 -13.15 -7.23 7.06
C LYS A 57 -12.58 -7.93 8.29
N PRO A 58 -13.23 -7.82 9.47
CA PRO A 58 -12.74 -8.41 10.72
C PRO A 58 -12.43 -9.91 10.63
N ASP A 59 -13.21 -10.67 9.85
CA ASP A 59 -13.10 -12.13 9.75
C ASP A 59 -12.31 -12.62 8.53
N THR A 60 -11.51 -11.75 7.90
CA THR A 60 -10.66 -12.10 6.77
C THR A 60 -9.20 -12.20 7.18
N THR A 61 -8.46 -13.15 6.61
CA THR A 61 -7.01 -13.29 6.83
C THR A 61 -6.23 -12.07 6.30
N GLY A 62 -6.79 -11.38 5.31
CA GLY A 62 -6.25 -10.12 4.79
C GLY A 62 -5.07 -10.31 3.85
N PHE A 63 -4.24 -9.27 3.75
CA PHE A 63 -3.09 -9.21 2.85
C PHE A 63 -1.84 -8.75 3.59
N ALA A 64 -0.70 -9.31 3.22
CA ALA A 64 0.59 -8.71 3.47
C ALA A 64 0.93 -7.78 2.31
N ALA A 65 1.26 -6.53 2.61
CA ALA A 65 1.65 -5.57 1.59
C ALA A 65 2.94 -4.85 1.97
N VAL A 66 3.70 -4.47 0.94
CA VAL A 66 4.78 -3.50 1.06
C VAL A 66 4.45 -2.34 0.14
N ASP A 67 4.14 -1.19 0.72
CA ASP A 67 4.06 0.08 0.00
C ASP A 67 5.46 0.70 -0.05
N LEU A 68 5.92 1.07 -1.24
CA LEU A 68 7.15 1.82 -1.46
C LEU A 68 6.81 3.19 -2.02
N PHE A 69 7.31 4.22 -1.35
CA PHE A 69 7.10 5.62 -1.74
C PHE A 69 8.43 6.26 -2.10
N ARG A 70 8.44 7.05 -3.18
CA ARG A 70 9.49 8.06 -3.37
C ARG A 70 9.02 9.38 -2.79
N VAL A 71 9.86 10.01 -1.99
CA VAL A 71 9.59 11.25 -1.27
C VAL A 71 10.51 12.36 -1.79
N LYS A 72 9.92 13.53 -2.05
CA LYS A 72 10.66 14.74 -2.43
C LYS A 72 9.98 15.96 -1.81
N ASP A 73 10.77 16.88 -1.25
CA ASP A 73 10.25 18.12 -0.63
C ASP A 73 9.14 17.84 0.40
N CYS A 74 9.35 16.79 1.21
CA CYS A 74 8.39 16.28 2.20
C CYS A 74 7.04 15.82 1.63
N ARG A 75 7.00 15.42 0.36
CA ARG A 75 5.79 14.91 -0.33
C ARG A 75 6.05 13.58 -0.98
N ILE A 76 5.05 12.69 -0.96
CA ILE A 76 5.04 11.49 -1.79
C ILE A 76 4.85 11.94 -3.24
N VAL A 77 5.78 11.55 -4.09
CA VAL A 77 5.79 11.90 -5.52
C VAL A 77 5.71 10.68 -6.43
N GLU A 78 5.82 9.48 -5.86
CA GLU A 78 5.67 8.22 -6.56
C GLU A 78 5.34 7.10 -5.57
N HIS A 79 4.63 6.08 -6.03
CA HIS A 79 4.17 4.97 -5.21
C HIS A 79 4.19 3.67 -6.03
N TRP A 80 4.65 2.62 -5.38
CA TRP A 80 4.59 1.24 -5.85
C TRP A 80 4.14 0.37 -4.70
N ASP A 81 3.55 -0.78 -5.02
CA ASP A 81 3.27 -1.77 -4.01
C ASP A 81 3.47 -3.20 -4.51
N VAL A 82 3.51 -4.10 -3.54
CA VAL A 82 3.26 -5.52 -3.76
C VAL A 82 2.27 -5.98 -2.70
N VAL A 83 1.24 -6.69 -3.12
CA VAL A 83 0.18 -7.21 -2.25
C VAL A 83 0.11 -8.71 -2.40
N GLN A 84 0.20 -9.41 -1.29
CA GLN A 84 0.10 -10.85 -1.21
C GLN A 84 -1.06 -11.23 -0.29
N PRO A 85 -2.06 -12.00 -0.75
CA PRO A 85 -3.06 -12.59 0.13
C PRO A 85 -2.39 -13.44 1.21
N MET A 86 -2.84 -13.31 2.46
CA MET A 86 -2.36 -14.16 3.53
C MET A 86 -2.69 -15.62 3.21
N PRO A 87 -1.71 -16.54 3.22
CA PRO A 87 -1.96 -17.92 2.86
C PRO A 87 -2.80 -18.61 3.94
N GLU A 88 -3.75 -19.45 3.53
CA GLU A 88 -4.56 -20.26 4.46
C GLU A 88 -3.70 -21.29 5.22
N THR A 89 -2.61 -21.74 4.59
CA THR A 89 -1.64 -22.67 5.16
C THR A 89 -0.23 -22.22 4.84
N SER A 90 0.69 -22.34 5.80
CA SER A 90 2.11 -22.01 5.61
C SER A 90 2.97 -23.24 5.80
N VAL A 91 3.84 -23.52 4.82
CA VAL A 91 4.91 -24.51 4.96
C VAL A 91 6.09 -23.96 5.78
N ASN A 92 6.20 -22.64 5.90
CA ASN A 92 7.23 -21.97 6.69
C ASN A 92 6.74 -21.84 8.15
N PRO A 93 7.52 -22.27 9.15
CA PRO A 93 7.13 -22.13 10.56
C PRO A 93 7.16 -20.68 11.07
N HIS A 94 7.77 -19.75 10.33
CA HIS A 94 7.81 -18.34 10.70
C HIS A 94 6.55 -17.61 10.20
N PRO A 95 5.98 -16.69 11.01
CA PRO A 95 4.89 -15.84 10.57
C PRO A 95 5.35 -14.88 9.45
N MET A 96 4.39 -14.39 8.67
CA MET A 96 4.65 -13.40 7.59
C MET A 96 5.19 -12.05 8.10
N PHE A 97 5.04 -11.77 9.40
CA PHE A 97 5.39 -10.50 10.02
C PHE A 97 6.27 -10.67 11.24
#